data_AF-A0A418RDL2-F1
#
_entry.id   AF-A0A418RDL2-F1
#
_cell.length_a   1.000
_cell.length_b   1.000
_cell.length_c   1.000
_cell.angle_alpha   90.00
_cell.angle_beta   90.00
_cell.angle_gamma   90.00
#
_symmetry.space_group_name_H-M   'P 1'
#
loop_
_entity.id
_entity.type
_entity.pdbx_description
1 polymer ?
#
loop_
_entity_poly.entity_id
_entity_poly.type
_entity_poly.pdbx_seq_one_letter_code
_entity_poly.pdbx_strand_id
1 'polypeptide(L)'
;MTLAGQDQRENDGMDDRGDRHTDLTRQQSVIMRVPRTDADPDRLAGARRGAFPGHRGRWNVTELNSGSLYQPRNREGSSTFTASPGEARPVRMPLMLRSLLWLPGALMVVAVLLDLIVTCIQTGEGRLSRAIHRPLYGLLRRAAQHSGRRALLSWATPLIITGTLTAWTLLTWLGWTLIFWSQPGALVGAESGQPATFIACFYFVGYTISTLGLGEIIAPQAFWRVLTDVAAINGFFLLTFAITFVVPVAQARSERRELALLLYRAGPGAQALIVNAVQDHDSGLSSLTGDLQHLLNRLDAAHLNSPYLHRFHDHDRQDALDLHLPALGEALLIIQGALAGDCPRGLKRALASVDSLSRTFERTQARHPLLRDAEVPPTPDLTPLREAGLSLQSPEVFREYLRSHAALRARLHAMARAGVWRWDQVATPAVDDRPTD
;
A
#
# COMPACT_ATOMS: atom_id res chain seq x y z
N MET A 1 34.11 76.45 -41.78
CA MET A 1 33.34 77.71 -41.63
C MET A 1 32.06 77.33 -40.89
N THR A 2 31.87 77.92 -39.71
CA THR A 2 30.77 77.68 -38.72
C THR A 2 30.86 76.35 -37.96
N LEU A 3 31.48 76.19 -36.76
CA LEU A 3 31.44 76.82 -35.41
C LEU A 3 30.32 76.34 -34.47
N ALA A 4 30.76 76.21 -33.20
CA ALA A 4 30.07 75.97 -31.91
C ALA A 4 29.80 74.49 -31.56
N GLY A 5 30.35 73.89 -30.50
CA GLY A 5 30.90 74.41 -29.24
C GLY A 5 30.14 73.72 -28.10
N GLN A 6 30.81 72.88 -27.29
CA GLN A 6 31.16 73.14 -25.86
C GLN A 6 29.92 73.24 -24.94
N ASP A 7 29.85 72.75 -23.71
CA ASP A 7 30.77 72.14 -22.74
C ASP A 7 29.88 71.82 -21.53
N GLN A 8 29.88 70.63 -20.92
CA GLN A 8 29.51 70.51 -19.49
C GLN A 8 29.86 69.14 -18.86
N ARG A 9 31.00 69.16 -18.14
CA ARG A 9 31.20 68.74 -16.74
C ARG A 9 30.61 67.41 -16.26
N GLU A 10 31.51 66.44 -16.06
CA GLU A 10 31.98 65.99 -14.73
C GLU A 10 30.92 65.91 -13.61
N ASN A 11 30.49 64.69 -13.23
CA ASN A 11 30.80 64.16 -11.88
C ASN A 11 30.50 62.66 -11.72
N ASP A 12 31.52 61.95 -11.24
CA ASP A 12 31.57 60.80 -10.32
C ASP A 12 30.71 59.53 -10.50
N GLY A 13 31.43 58.41 -10.63
CA GLY A 13 30.90 57.05 -10.48
C GLY A 13 31.92 55.94 -10.75
N MET A 14 33.06 55.99 -10.04
CA MET A 14 34.11 54.98 -9.81
C MET A 14 33.61 53.51 -9.97
N ASP A 15 34.11 52.73 -10.94
CA ASP A 15 35.26 51.79 -10.85
C ASP A 15 34.99 50.56 -9.96
N ASP A 16 35.33 49.31 -10.29
CA ASP A 16 35.86 48.67 -11.49
C ASP A 16 35.50 47.18 -11.38
N ARG A 17 35.54 46.52 -12.53
CA ARG A 17 35.61 45.08 -12.67
C ARG A 17 36.92 44.55 -12.09
N GLY A 18 36.88 43.32 -11.56
CA GLY A 18 38.08 42.56 -11.27
C GLY A 18 37.76 41.08 -11.10
N ASP A 19 38.03 40.32 -12.15
CA ASP A 19 38.02 38.85 -12.24
C ASP A 19 38.50 38.12 -10.97
N ARG A 20 37.83 36.99 -10.65
CA ARG A 20 38.45 35.66 -10.82
C ARG A 20 37.51 34.49 -10.47
N HIS A 21 37.41 33.60 -11.44
CA HIS A 21 37.12 32.17 -11.28
C HIS A 21 37.92 31.55 -10.12
N THR A 22 37.24 30.70 -9.32
CA THR A 22 37.66 29.50 -8.55
C THR A 22 37.19 29.52 -7.10
N ASP A 23 36.13 28.76 -6.78
CA ASP A 23 36.12 27.78 -5.67
C ASP A 23 34.72 27.17 -5.48
N LEU A 24 34.45 26.10 -6.23
CA LEU A 24 33.36 25.16 -6.00
C LEU A 24 33.85 24.03 -5.09
N THR A 25 33.99 24.25 -3.78
CA THR A 25 33.94 23.17 -2.76
C THR A 25 33.99 23.72 -1.33
N ARG A 26 32.84 24.00 -0.72
CA ARG A 26 32.55 23.84 0.73
C ARG A 26 31.23 24.51 1.09
N GLN A 27 30.16 23.75 1.23
CA GLN A 27 29.11 24.02 2.23
C GLN A 27 28.11 22.86 2.29
N GLN A 28 28.45 21.84 3.07
CA GLN A 28 27.49 20.92 3.70
C GLN A 28 27.95 20.68 5.13
N SER A 29 27.20 21.22 6.10
CA SER A 29 26.98 20.68 7.46
C SER A 29 26.31 21.74 8.33
N VAL A 30 24.97 21.69 8.42
CA VAL A 30 24.24 22.33 9.51
C VAL A 30 23.75 21.19 10.41
N ILE A 31 24.50 20.95 11.49
CA ILE A 31 24.11 20.06 12.60
C ILE A 31 23.53 20.94 13.71
N MET A 32 22.32 20.61 14.11
CA MET A 32 21.52 21.22 15.17
C MET A 32 22.20 21.09 16.54
N ARG A 33 22.45 22.21 17.22
CA ARG A 33 23.05 22.28 18.58
C ARG A 33 21.99 21.97 19.65
N VAL A 34 22.32 21.06 20.57
CA VAL A 34 21.62 20.80 21.84
C VAL A 34 22.21 21.74 22.92
N PRO A 35 21.43 22.37 23.81
CA PRO A 35 21.97 23.23 24.86
C PRO A 35 22.49 22.41 26.06
N ARG A 36 23.70 22.74 26.53
CA ARG A 36 24.28 22.28 27.79
C ARG A 36 23.78 23.18 28.93
N THR A 37 23.26 22.56 29.99
CA THR A 37 23.05 23.20 31.30
C THR A 37 24.34 23.12 32.10
N ASP A 38 24.93 24.28 32.38
CA ASP A 38 26.06 24.45 33.28
C ASP A 38 25.58 24.42 34.74
N ALA A 39 26.15 23.51 35.54
CA ALA A 39 25.97 23.47 36.99
C ALA A 39 27.33 23.77 37.66
N ASP A 40 27.34 24.86 38.41
CA ASP A 40 28.44 25.49 39.14
C ASP A 40 28.82 24.69 40.42
N PRO A 41 30.11 24.36 40.68
CA PRO A 41 30.49 23.44 41.75
C PRO A 41 30.78 24.05 43.14
N ASP A 42 30.54 25.34 43.41
CA ASP A 42 30.97 25.99 44.67
C ASP A 42 29.84 26.46 45.63
N ARG A 43 28.87 25.59 45.94
CA ARG A 43 27.95 25.83 47.07
C ARG A 43 27.83 24.64 48.02
N LEU A 44 28.85 24.48 48.87
CA LEU A 44 28.77 23.77 50.14
C LEU A 44 28.89 24.78 51.29
N ALA A 45 27.86 24.85 52.16
CA ALA A 45 28.01 24.80 53.63
C ALA A 45 26.76 25.33 54.35
N GLY A 46 26.17 24.47 55.19
CA GLY A 46 25.54 24.91 56.44
C GLY A 46 24.02 24.80 56.53
N ALA A 47 23.51 23.69 57.09
CA ALA A 47 22.47 23.69 58.13
C ALA A 47 22.28 22.26 58.68
N ARG A 48 21.80 22.18 59.92
CA ARG A 48 22.00 21.09 60.89
C ARG A 48 20.86 20.05 60.93
N ARG A 49 21.26 18.84 61.35
CA ARG A 49 20.63 17.86 62.29
C ARG A 49 19.11 17.60 62.21
N GLY A 50 18.77 16.34 61.93
CA GLY A 50 17.52 15.65 62.31
C GLY A 50 17.68 14.14 62.08
N ALA A 51 17.25 13.31 63.02
CA ALA A 51 17.79 11.97 63.29
C ALA A 51 16.85 10.78 62.94
N PHE A 52 17.47 9.65 62.53
CA PHE A 52 17.09 8.21 62.61
C PHE A 52 15.78 7.68 61.97
N PRO A 53 15.62 6.33 61.78
CA PRO A 53 16.51 5.24 61.29
C PRO A 53 15.84 4.50 60.08
N GLY A 54 16.43 3.61 59.28
CA GLY A 54 17.64 2.79 59.39
C GLY A 54 17.34 1.28 59.46
N HIS A 55 16.85 0.64 58.37
CA HIS A 55 16.82 -0.83 58.25
C HIS A 55 17.61 -1.29 57.01
N ARG A 56 18.82 -1.83 57.25
CA ARG A 56 19.57 -2.67 56.30
C ARG A 56 19.73 -4.05 56.93
N GLY A 57 19.12 -5.06 56.32
CA GLY A 57 19.40 -6.46 56.61
C GLY A 57 20.34 -7.02 55.55
N ARG A 58 21.59 -7.29 55.95
CA ARG A 58 22.60 -8.04 55.19
C ARG A 58 22.70 -9.41 55.87
N TRP A 59 22.52 -10.50 55.13
CA TRP A 59 22.77 -11.85 55.64
C TRP A 59 23.66 -12.61 54.67
N ASN A 60 24.82 -13.00 55.17
CA ASN A 60 25.63 -14.12 54.70
C ASN A 60 26.20 -14.76 55.96
N VAL A 61 25.84 -16.00 56.28
CA VAL A 61 26.73 -17.00 56.89
C VAL A 61 26.19 -18.40 56.55
N THR A 62 27.13 -19.23 56.13
CA THR A 62 27.12 -20.64 55.78
C THR A 62 26.87 -21.57 56.98
N GLU A 63 26.28 -22.73 56.69
CA GLU A 63 26.32 -24.00 57.46
C GLU A 63 25.70 -24.08 58.87
N LEU A 64 24.72 -24.99 59.02
CA LEU A 64 24.83 -26.10 59.99
C LEU A 64 23.81 -27.21 59.69
N ASN A 65 24.40 -28.35 59.38
CA ASN A 65 23.84 -29.68 59.23
C ASN A 65 23.22 -30.17 60.55
N SER A 66 21.96 -30.61 60.55
CA SER A 66 21.46 -31.56 61.56
C SER A 66 20.28 -32.34 60.99
N GLY A 67 20.39 -33.67 61.10
CA GLY A 67 19.57 -34.63 60.37
C GLY A 67 18.14 -34.78 60.88
N SER A 68 17.28 -35.23 59.96
CA SER A 68 16.07 -35.98 60.29
C SER A 68 15.97 -37.14 59.31
N LEU A 69 16.23 -38.34 59.84
CA LEU A 69 16.00 -39.63 59.21
C LEU A 69 14.53 -39.74 58.76
N TYR A 70 14.29 -39.89 57.45
CA TYR A 70 12.99 -40.25 56.92
C TYR A 70 12.96 -41.77 56.70
N GLN A 71 12.15 -42.44 57.51
CA GLN A 71 11.95 -43.90 57.51
C GLN A 71 10.70 -44.21 56.67
N PRO A 72 10.73 -45.10 55.66
CA PRO A 72 9.52 -45.45 54.93
C PRO A 72 8.69 -46.46 55.74
N ARG A 73 7.43 -46.11 55.99
CA ARG A 73 6.44 -46.93 56.68
C ARG A 73 5.82 -47.92 55.70
N ASN A 74 6.20 -49.19 55.81
CA ASN A 74 5.48 -50.31 55.19
C ASN A 74 4.04 -50.33 55.71
N ARG A 75 3.08 -50.27 54.78
CA ARG A 75 1.68 -50.60 55.05
C ARG A 75 1.21 -51.54 53.95
N GLU A 76 1.31 -52.83 54.24
CA GLU A 76 0.53 -53.86 53.55
C GLU A 76 -0.95 -53.58 53.83
N GLY A 77 -1.69 -53.40 52.75
CA GLY A 77 -3.12 -53.14 52.77
C GLY A 77 -3.69 -53.60 51.43
N SER A 78 -4.07 -54.86 51.38
CA SER A 78 -4.84 -55.46 50.30
C SER A 78 -6.19 -54.76 50.16
N SER A 79 -6.37 -54.00 49.08
CA SER A 79 -7.69 -53.63 48.58
C SER A 79 -7.71 -53.84 47.08
N THR A 80 -8.33 -54.95 46.69
CA THR A 80 -8.86 -55.24 45.36
C THR A 80 -9.73 -54.08 44.89
N PHE A 81 -9.17 -53.23 44.02
CA PHE A 81 -9.95 -52.25 43.26
C PHE A 81 -10.30 -52.86 41.90
N THR A 82 -11.59 -53.15 41.76
CA THR A 82 -12.26 -53.60 40.55
C THR A 82 -11.95 -52.70 39.36
N ALA A 83 -11.49 -53.30 38.26
CA ALA A 83 -11.27 -52.63 36.99
C ALA A 83 -12.57 -52.00 36.47
N SER A 84 -12.57 -50.69 36.29
CA SER A 84 -13.61 -49.97 35.55
C SER A 84 -13.22 -49.97 34.06
N PRO A 85 -14.04 -50.52 33.14
CA PRO A 85 -13.72 -50.51 31.72
C PRO A 85 -14.17 -49.18 31.13
N GLY A 86 -13.23 -48.26 30.90
CA GLY A 86 -13.59 -46.95 30.35
C GLY A 86 -12.45 -45.97 30.13
N GLU A 87 -11.21 -46.42 29.96
CA GLU A 87 -10.18 -45.53 29.41
C GLU A 87 -10.38 -45.43 27.89
N ALA A 88 -11.00 -44.33 27.47
CA ALA A 88 -10.96 -43.88 26.09
C ALA A 88 -9.48 -43.72 25.71
N ARG A 89 -8.95 -44.70 24.96
CA ARG A 89 -7.62 -44.61 24.35
C ARG A 89 -7.55 -43.29 23.59
N PRO A 90 -6.62 -42.36 23.93
CA PRO A 90 -6.42 -41.19 23.10
C PRO A 90 -6.10 -41.70 21.70
N VAL A 91 -6.78 -41.17 20.69
CA VAL A 91 -6.55 -41.49 19.28
C VAL A 91 -5.09 -41.20 18.98
N ARG A 92 -4.23 -42.20 19.15
CA ARG A 92 -2.82 -42.15 18.77
C ARG A 92 -2.84 -42.15 17.25
N MET A 93 -2.91 -40.96 16.64
CA MET A 93 -2.40 -40.81 15.28
C MET A 93 -1.06 -41.54 15.25
N PRO A 94 -0.86 -42.53 14.37
CA PRO A 94 0.39 -43.28 14.35
C PRO A 94 1.51 -42.25 14.22
N LEU A 95 2.49 -42.31 15.12
CA LEU A 95 3.56 -41.31 15.29
C LEU A 95 4.19 -40.91 13.95
N MET A 96 4.29 -41.85 13.01
CA MET A 96 4.79 -41.65 11.65
C MET A 96 3.96 -40.65 10.82
N LEU A 97 2.63 -40.66 10.96
CA LEU A 97 1.72 -39.76 10.24
C LEU A 97 1.81 -38.33 10.80
N ARG A 98 1.99 -38.19 12.11
CA ARG A 98 2.18 -36.90 12.77
C ARG A 98 3.52 -36.27 12.37
N SER A 99 4.58 -37.08 12.27
CA SER A 99 5.87 -36.64 11.75
C SER A 99 5.86 -36.23 10.28
N LEU A 100 4.79 -36.47 9.53
CA LEU A 100 4.66 -35.95 8.15
C LEU A 100 4.15 -34.51 8.10
N LEU A 101 3.60 -33.98 9.19
CA LEU A 101 2.95 -32.66 9.24
C LEU A 101 3.92 -31.47 9.07
N TRP A 102 5.22 -31.67 9.25
CA TRP A 102 6.20 -30.60 8.97
C TRP A 102 6.27 -30.26 7.49
N LEU A 103 6.00 -31.22 6.58
CA LEU A 103 6.01 -30.98 5.14
C LEU A 103 4.95 -29.96 4.70
N PRO A 104 3.64 -30.17 4.97
CA PRO A 104 2.63 -29.17 4.63
C PRO A 104 2.85 -27.87 5.41
N GLY A 105 3.31 -27.92 6.66
CA GLY A 105 3.61 -26.72 7.45
C GLY A 105 4.73 -25.88 6.82
N ALA A 106 5.85 -26.49 6.47
CA ALA A 106 6.97 -25.85 5.79
C ALA A 106 6.57 -25.32 4.41
N LEU A 107 5.80 -26.10 3.64
CA LEU A 107 5.29 -25.65 2.35
C LEU A 107 4.40 -24.41 2.48
N MET A 108 3.55 -24.33 3.52
CA MET A 108 2.74 -23.15 3.80
C MET A 108 3.59 -21.93 4.12
N VAL A 109 4.57 -22.06 5.03
CA VAL A 109 5.47 -20.95 5.41
C VAL A 109 6.26 -20.45 4.20
N VAL A 110 6.84 -21.36 3.41
CA VAL A 110 7.58 -21.01 2.19
C VAL A 110 6.67 -20.38 1.14
N ALA A 111 5.46 -20.90 0.96
CA ALA A 111 4.49 -20.32 0.02
C ALA A 111 4.10 -18.89 0.42
N VAL A 112 3.85 -18.62 1.70
CA VAL A 112 3.57 -17.27 2.19
C VAL A 112 4.78 -16.35 2.00
N LEU A 113 5.99 -16.82 2.35
CA LEU A 113 7.21 -16.01 2.20
C LEU A 113 7.49 -15.65 0.72
N LEU A 114 7.31 -16.61 -0.19
CA LEU A 114 7.43 -16.36 -1.63
C LEU A 114 6.35 -15.42 -2.14
N ASP A 115 5.10 -15.58 -1.70
CA ASP A 115 4.01 -14.69 -2.08
C ASP A 115 4.25 -13.27 -1.59
N LEU A 116 4.78 -13.11 -0.39
CA LEU A 116 5.14 -11.85 0.24
C LEU A 116 6.30 -11.18 -0.50
N ILE A 117 7.36 -11.91 -0.85
CA ILE A 117 8.47 -11.39 -1.66
C ILE A 117 7.96 -10.95 -3.04
N VAL A 118 7.19 -11.78 -3.73
CA VAL A 118 6.65 -11.45 -5.06
C VAL A 118 5.72 -10.24 -4.98
N THR A 119 4.87 -10.16 -3.95
CA THR A 119 3.88 -9.08 -3.82
C THR A 119 4.51 -7.75 -3.41
N CYS A 120 5.56 -7.76 -2.58
CA CYS A 120 6.21 -6.55 -2.09
C CYS A 120 7.35 -6.05 -2.98
N ILE A 121 8.09 -6.96 -3.63
CA ILE A 121 9.32 -6.60 -4.38
C ILE A 121 9.08 -6.66 -5.89
N GLN A 122 8.31 -7.62 -6.38
CA GLN A 122 8.06 -7.76 -7.82
C GLN A 122 6.80 -7.00 -8.21
N THR A 123 6.79 -6.41 -9.41
CA THR A 123 5.64 -5.71 -10.00
C THR A 123 4.56 -6.70 -10.46
N GLY A 124 4.04 -7.49 -9.51
CA GLY A 124 3.14 -8.61 -9.81
C GLY A 124 2.29 -9.06 -8.64
N GLU A 125 1.17 -9.69 -8.98
CA GLU A 125 0.28 -10.29 -8.01
C GLU A 125 0.68 -11.72 -7.67
N GLY A 126 1.10 -11.94 -6.41
CA GLY A 126 1.47 -13.25 -5.87
C GLY A 126 0.35 -14.29 -6.07
N ARG A 127 0.70 -15.57 -6.19
CA ARG A 127 -0.26 -16.63 -6.52
C ARG A 127 -1.30 -16.84 -5.41
N LEU A 128 -0.89 -16.71 -4.15
CA LEU A 128 -1.76 -16.86 -2.98
C LEU A 128 -2.65 -15.63 -2.84
N SER A 129 -2.07 -14.43 -2.92
CA SER A 129 -2.82 -13.18 -2.98
C SER A 129 -3.89 -13.21 -4.09
N ARG A 130 -3.56 -13.68 -5.29
CA ARG A 130 -4.51 -13.85 -6.40
C ARG A 130 -5.66 -14.81 -6.09
N ALA A 131 -5.36 -15.90 -5.40
CA ALA A 131 -6.34 -16.92 -5.03
C ALA A 131 -7.34 -16.37 -4.00
N ILE A 132 -6.90 -15.44 -3.14
CA ILE A 132 -7.74 -14.74 -2.16
C ILE A 132 -8.56 -13.63 -2.84
N HIS A 133 -7.92 -12.81 -3.68
CA HIS A 133 -8.55 -11.64 -4.28
C HIS A 133 -9.66 -11.99 -5.29
N ARG A 134 -9.50 -13.08 -6.07
CA ARG A 134 -10.49 -13.51 -7.09
C ARG A 134 -11.89 -13.78 -6.52
N PRO A 135 -12.07 -14.69 -5.54
CA PRO A 135 -13.39 -14.97 -4.99
C PRO A 135 -13.95 -13.77 -4.22
N LEU A 136 -13.11 -13.05 -3.47
CA LEU A 136 -13.53 -11.87 -2.71
C LEU A 136 -14.07 -10.77 -3.64
N TYR A 137 -13.33 -10.42 -4.69
CA TYR A 137 -13.77 -9.43 -5.66
C TYR A 137 -15.02 -9.88 -6.43
N GLY A 138 -15.11 -11.16 -6.80
CA GLY A 138 -16.30 -11.72 -7.44
C GLY A 138 -17.55 -11.64 -6.56
N LEU A 139 -17.39 -11.86 -5.25
CA LEU A 139 -18.49 -11.78 -4.29
C LEU A 139 -18.95 -10.33 -4.08
N LEU A 140 -18.01 -9.39 -3.87
CA LEU A 140 -18.34 -7.97 -3.71
C LEU A 140 -19.01 -7.39 -4.97
N ARG A 141 -18.53 -7.78 -6.16
CA ARG A 141 -19.14 -7.34 -7.42
C ARG A 141 -20.58 -7.84 -7.56
N ARG A 142 -20.82 -9.12 -7.28
CA ARG A 142 -22.19 -9.67 -7.30
C ARG A 142 -23.08 -8.94 -6.29
N ALA A 143 -22.57 -8.67 -5.10
CA ALA A 143 -23.31 -7.95 -4.07
C ALA A 143 -23.67 -6.52 -4.49
N ALA A 144 -22.74 -5.79 -5.11
CA ALA A 144 -22.99 -4.43 -5.58
C ALA A 144 -23.92 -4.39 -6.80
N GLN A 145 -23.79 -5.34 -7.72
CA GLN A 145 -24.71 -5.47 -8.86
C GLN A 145 -26.14 -5.79 -8.39
N HIS A 146 -26.28 -6.57 -7.32
CA HIS A 146 -27.59 -6.93 -6.76
C HIS A 146 -28.20 -5.83 -5.88
N SER A 147 -27.36 -5.03 -5.22
CA SER A 147 -27.82 -4.01 -4.27
C SER A 147 -27.93 -2.59 -4.86
N GLY A 148 -27.47 -2.37 -6.10
CA GLY A 148 -27.38 -1.03 -6.74
C GLY A 148 -26.33 -0.09 -6.12
N ARG A 149 -25.86 -0.37 -4.91
CA ARG A 149 -24.97 0.50 -4.13
C ARG A 149 -23.51 0.33 -4.52
N ARG A 150 -23.00 1.24 -5.36
CA ARG A 150 -21.55 1.43 -5.66
C ARG A 150 -20.68 1.59 -4.41
N ALA A 151 -21.25 2.07 -3.31
CA ALA A 151 -20.61 2.17 -2.00
C ALA A 151 -19.98 0.84 -1.54
N LEU A 152 -20.54 -0.31 -1.92
CA LEU A 152 -19.99 -1.62 -1.54
C LEU A 152 -18.69 -1.96 -2.27
N LEU A 153 -18.45 -1.39 -3.46
CA LEU A 153 -17.21 -1.59 -4.21
C LEU A 153 -16.05 -0.77 -3.65
N SER A 154 -16.30 0.34 -2.96
CA SER A 154 -15.24 1.17 -2.36
C SER A 154 -14.58 0.50 -1.14
N TRP A 155 -15.31 -0.39 -0.45
CA TRP A 155 -14.78 -1.25 0.60
C TRP A 155 -13.92 -2.41 0.07
N ALA A 156 -13.97 -2.69 -1.23
CA ALA A 156 -13.22 -3.80 -1.81
C ALA A 156 -11.72 -3.69 -1.54
N THR A 157 -11.17 -2.48 -1.63
CA THR A 157 -9.73 -2.32 -1.44
C THR A 157 -9.28 -2.51 0.01
N PRO A 158 -9.84 -1.81 1.02
CA PRO A 158 -9.47 -2.07 2.41
C PRO A 158 -9.65 -3.55 2.77
N LEU A 159 -10.75 -4.18 2.33
CA LEU A 159 -11.00 -5.61 2.56
C LEU A 159 -9.96 -6.51 1.89
N ILE A 160 -9.53 -6.19 0.67
CA ILE A 160 -8.48 -6.92 -0.04
C ILE A 160 -7.15 -6.85 0.72
N ILE A 161 -6.74 -5.65 1.14
CA ILE A 161 -5.48 -5.45 1.87
C ILE A 161 -5.54 -6.18 3.22
N THR A 162 -6.56 -5.89 4.02
CA THR A 162 -6.73 -6.52 5.34
C THR A 162 -6.90 -8.03 5.24
N GLY A 163 -7.64 -8.51 4.23
CA GLY A 163 -7.84 -9.93 3.97
C GLY A 163 -6.52 -10.65 3.64
N THR A 164 -5.66 -10.03 2.83
CA THR A 164 -4.36 -10.59 2.46
C THR A 164 -3.39 -10.62 3.63
N LEU A 165 -3.30 -9.54 4.41
CA LEU A 165 -2.50 -9.53 5.65
C LEU A 165 -2.98 -10.61 6.62
N THR A 166 -4.29 -10.68 6.84
CA THR A 166 -4.90 -11.68 7.74
C THR A 166 -4.60 -13.09 7.26
N ALA A 167 -4.74 -13.36 5.96
CA ALA A 167 -4.44 -14.66 5.39
C ALA A 167 -2.96 -15.04 5.56
N TRP A 168 -2.03 -14.13 5.26
CA TRP A 168 -0.59 -14.38 5.47
C TRP A 168 -0.27 -14.66 6.94
N THR A 169 -0.86 -13.91 7.87
CA THR A 169 -0.69 -14.15 9.32
C THR A 169 -1.23 -15.53 9.70
N LEU A 170 -2.46 -15.87 9.32
CA LEU A 170 -3.09 -17.15 9.68
C LEU A 170 -2.37 -18.35 9.05
N LEU A 171 -1.95 -18.26 7.78
CA LEU A 171 -1.21 -19.34 7.14
C LEU A 171 0.19 -19.52 7.72
N THR A 172 0.90 -18.43 8.03
CA THR A 172 2.20 -18.49 8.72
C THR A 172 2.03 -19.10 10.11
N TRP A 173 1.03 -18.65 10.86
CA TRP A 173 0.71 -19.17 12.19
C TRP A 173 0.40 -20.66 12.14
N LEU A 174 -0.48 -21.08 11.24
CA LEU A 174 -0.84 -22.49 11.08
C LEU A 174 0.36 -23.32 10.57
N GLY A 175 1.14 -22.81 9.63
CA GLY A 175 2.32 -23.47 9.07
C GLY A 175 3.37 -23.78 10.14
N TRP A 176 3.73 -22.79 10.96
CA TRP A 176 4.63 -23.00 12.10
C TRP A 176 4.01 -23.91 13.17
N THR A 177 2.72 -23.80 13.44
CA THR A 177 2.02 -24.70 14.37
C THR A 177 2.16 -26.16 13.93
N LEU A 178 1.98 -26.45 12.64
CA LEU A 178 2.14 -27.80 12.08
C LEU A 178 3.58 -28.30 12.17
N ILE A 179 4.57 -27.42 11.95
CA ILE A 179 5.99 -27.77 12.09
C ILE A 179 6.31 -28.19 13.52
N PHE A 180 5.97 -27.38 14.52
CA PHE A 180 6.21 -27.71 15.93
C PHE A 180 5.35 -28.88 16.41
N TRP A 181 4.13 -29.03 15.90
CA TRP A 181 3.25 -30.14 16.24
C TRP A 181 3.72 -31.48 15.67
N SER A 182 4.54 -31.47 14.61
CA SER A 182 4.96 -32.67 13.88
C SER A 182 5.70 -33.69 14.75
N GLN A 183 6.46 -33.23 15.75
CA GLN A 183 7.20 -34.11 16.66
C GLN A 183 6.71 -33.94 18.10
N PRO A 184 6.25 -35.03 18.75
CA PRO A 184 5.97 -35.01 20.18
C PRO A 184 7.23 -34.65 20.98
N GLY A 185 7.09 -33.74 21.95
CA GLY A 185 8.22 -33.27 22.77
C GLY A 185 9.08 -32.18 22.12
N ALA A 186 8.73 -31.71 20.92
CA ALA A 186 9.33 -30.51 20.33
C ALA A 186 9.13 -29.27 21.23
N LEU A 187 7.97 -29.21 21.88
CA LEU A 187 7.60 -28.19 22.85
C LEU A 187 7.07 -28.86 24.11
N VAL A 188 7.46 -28.32 25.27
CA VAL A 188 7.03 -28.78 26.59
C VAL A 188 6.61 -27.59 27.46
N GLY A 189 5.67 -27.81 28.38
CA GLY A 189 5.36 -26.81 29.40
C GLY A 189 6.57 -26.58 30.31
N ALA A 190 6.93 -25.33 30.57
CA ALA A 190 8.11 -24.99 31.36
C ALA A 190 8.05 -25.55 32.79
N GLU A 191 6.86 -25.53 33.41
CA GLU A 191 6.64 -26.03 34.77
C GLU A 191 6.32 -27.53 34.81
N SER A 192 5.50 -28.02 33.87
CA SER A 192 4.99 -29.40 33.90
C SER A 192 5.95 -30.40 33.26
N GLY A 193 6.85 -29.96 32.38
CA GLY A 193 7.70 -30.81 31.55
C GLY A 193 6.95 -31.70 30.56
N GLN A 194 5.61 -31.58 30.49
CA GLN A 194 4.78 -32.43 29.65
C GLN A 194 4.79 -31.94 28.20
N PRO A 195 4.72 -32.85 27.21
CA PRO A 195 4.57 -32.48 25.81
C PRO A 195 3.38 -31.55 25.61
N ALA A 196 3.59 -30.45 24.89
CA ALA A 196 2.52 -29.50 24.58
C ALA A 196 1.38 -30.20 23.81
N THR A 197 0.15 -29.72 24.01
CA THR A 197 -1.03 -30.07 23.20
C THR A 197 -1.09 -29.22 21.93
N PHE A 198 -1.97 -29.55 20.98
CA PHE A 198 -2.05 -28.80 19.72
C PHE A 198 -2.40 -27.32 19.96
N ILE A 199 -3.35 -27.06 20.88
CA ILE A 199 -3.73 -25.71 21.27
C ILE A 199 -2.57 -24.98 21.97
N ALA A 200 -1.81 -25.68 22.81
CA ALA A 200 -0.62 -25.11 23.44
C ALA A 200 0.48 -24.77 22.41
N CYS A 201 0.69 -25.62 21.39
CA CYS A 201 1.59 -25.30 20.28
C CYS A 201 1.09 -24.13 19.43
N PHE A 202 -0.21 -24.06 19.14
CA PHE A 202 -0.82 -22.93 18.44
C PHE A 202 -0.63 -21.63 19.23
N TYR A 203 -0.88 -21.66 20.55
CA TYR A 203 -0.64 -20.53 21.45
C TYR A 203 0.83 -20.11 21.49
N PHE A 204 1.76 -21.07 21.64
CA PHE A 204 3.21 -20.85 21.57
C PHE A 204 3.62 -20.13 20.30
N VAL A 205 3.22 -20.66 19.15
CA VAL A 205 3.56 -20.07 17.86
C VAL A 205 2.99 -18.66 17.74
N GLY A 206 1.77 -18.43 18.23
CA GLY A 206 1.11 -17.12 18.20
C GLY A 206 1.95 -16.04 18.88
N TYR A 207 2.41 -16.29 20.11
CA TYR A 207 3.25 -15.33 20.82
C TYR A 207 4.70 -15.29 20.31
N THR A 208 5.18 -16.34 19.65
CA THR A 208 6.53 -16.37 19.05
C THR A 208 6.60 -15.55 17.77
N ILE A 209 5.66 -15.75 16.83
CA ILE A 209 5.63 -14.98 15.57
C ILE A 209 5.25 -13.51 15.83
N SER A 210 4.52 -13.22 16.90
CA SER A 210 4.26 -11.84 17.35
C SER A 210 5.43 -11.25 18.14
N THR A 211 6.52 -11.99 18.36
CA THR A 211 7.71 -11.59 19.13
C THR A 211 7.47 -11.27 20.61
N LEU A 212 6.34 -11.72 21.18
CA LEU A 212 5.96 -11.47 22.58
C LEU A 212 6.76 -12.35 23.56
N GLY A 213 6.94 -13.64 23.24
CA GLY A 213 7.84 -14.53 23.98
C GLY A 213 7.54 -14.73 25.47
N LEU A 214 6.35 -15.24 25.83
CA LEU A 214 5.90 -15.38 27.23
C LEU A 214 6.68 -16.39 28.08
N GLY A 215 7.34 -17.38 27.46
CA GLY A 215 8.22 -18.33 28.15
C GLY A 215 7.54 -19.49 28.90
N GLU A 216 6.20 -19.56 28.89
CA GLU A 216 5.42 -20.64 29.55
C GLU A 216 5.61 -22.02 28.88
N ILE A 217 5.91 -22.02 27.59
CA ILE A 217 6.19 -23.21 26.79
C ILE A 217 7.59 -23.04 26.21
N ILE A 218 8.42 -24.06 26.37
CA ILE A 218 9.83 -24.05 25.97
C ILE A 218 10.13 -25.17 24.98
N ALA A 219 11.14 -24.91 24.14
CA ALA A 219 11.76 -25.91 23.27
C ALA A 219 12.94 -26.55 24.02
N PRO A 220 12.86 -27.83 24.46
CA PRO A 220 13.89 -28.42 25.30
C PRO A 220 15.18 -28.76 24.52
N GLN A 221 15.07 -29.03 23.21
CA GLN A 221 16.20 -29.40 22.36
C GLN A 221 16.74 -28.19 21.59
N ALA A 222 18.05 -28.15 21.36
CA ALA A 222 18.73 -27.05 20.66
C ALA A 222 18.13 -26.79 19.25
N PHE A 223 17.77 -27.85 18.52
CA PHE A 223 17.15 -27.72 17.20
C PHE A 223 15.83 -26.95 17.23
N TRP A 224 14.91 -27.29 18.15
CA TRP A 224 13.62 -26.62 18.29
C TRP A 224 13.74 -25.19 18.82
N ARG A 225 14.80 -24.90 19.60
CA ARG A 225 15.13 -23.53 20.03
C ARG A 225 15.52 -22.65 18.85
N VAL A 226 16.46 -23.11 18.02
CA VAL A 226 16.85 -22.39 16.79
C VAL A 226 15.63 -22.22 15.87
N LEU A 227 14.77 -23.22 15.77
CA LEU A 227 13.55 -23.12 14.96
C LEU A 227 12.55 -22.10 15.52
N THR A 228 12.52 -21.92 16.83
CA THR A 228 11.73 -20.85 17.49
C THR A 228 12.27 -19.48 17.11
N ASP A 229 13.59 -19.31 17.10
CA ASP A 229 14.24 -18.06 16.66
C ASP A 229 13.92 -17.76 15.18
N VAL A 230 13.98 -18.79 14.31
CA VAL A 230 13.59 -18.66 12.90
C VAL A 230 12.11 -18.28 12.75
N ALA A 231 11.22 -18.85 13.55
CA ALA A 231 9.80 -18.51 13.54
C ALA A 231 9.56 -17.05 13.98
N ALA A 232 10.28 -16.57 15.00
CA ALA A 232 10.22 -15.17 15.45
C ALA A 232 10.74 -14.21 14.36
N ILE A 233 11.88 -14.52 13.73
CA ILE A 233 12.43 -13.76 12.60
C ILE A 233 11.43 -13.73 11.44
N ASN A 234 10.79 -14.85 11.13
CA ASN A 234 9.79 -14.92 10.07
C ASN A 234 8.56 -14.05 10.37
N GLY A 235 8.07 -14.04 11.61
CA GLY A 235 7.01 -13.14 12.06
C GLY A 235 7.40 -11.65 11.98
N PHE A 236 8.64 -11.33 12.35
CA PHE A 236 9.19 -9.98 12.20
C PHE A 236 9.27 -9.54 10.73
N PHE A 237 9.72 -10.42 9.82
CA PHE A 237 9.68 -10.16 8.39
C PHE A 237 8.24 -9.95 7.90
N LEU A 238 7.30 -10.79 8.31
CA LEU A 238 5.89 -10.65 7.96
C LEU A 238 5.37 -9.24 8.32
N LEU A 239 5.63 -8.79 9.54
CA LEU A 239 5.22 -7.46 10.01
C LEU A 239 5.90 -6.34 9.22
N THR A 240 7.22 -6.44 9.01
CA THR A 240 8.00 -5.43 8.28
C THR A 240 7.47 -5.27 6.86
N PHE A 241 7.32 -6.37 6.12
CA PHE A 241 6.81 -6.36 4.76
C PHE A 241 5.33 -5.97 4.69
N ALA A 242 4.51 -6.31 5.68
CA ALA A 242 3.13 -5.84 5.76
C ALA A 242 3.08 -4.30 5.82
N ILE A 243 3.94 -3.66 6.63
CA ILE A 243 4.05 -2.20 6.68
C ILE A 243 4.57 -1.65 5.35
N THR A 244 5.63 -2.26 4.78
CA THR A 244 6.19 -1.89 3.46
C THR A 244 5.18 -2.04 2.33
N PHE A 245 4.18 -2.91 2.46
CA PHE A 245 3.11 -3.07 1.48
C PHE A 245 1.98 -2.06 1.68
N VAL A 246 1.53 -1.84 2.92
CA VAL A 246 0.36 -0.99 3.20
C VAL A 246 0.65 0.48 2.86
N VAL A 247 1.86 0.98 3.14
CA VAL A 247 2.19 2.40 2.94
C VAL A 247 2.16 2.82 1.45
N PRO A 248 2.87 2.16 0.51
CA PRO A 248 2.82 2.53 -0.91
C PRO A 248 1.42 2.40 -1.50
N VAL A 249 0.65 1.39 -1.06
CA VAL A 249 -0.74 1.20 -1.52
C VAL A 249 -1.62 2.36 -1.06
N ALA A 250 -1.46 2.83 0.18
CA ALA A 250 -2.17 4.00 0.69
C ALA A 250 -1.75 5.29 -0.04
N GLN A 251 -0.44 5.47 -0.29
CA GLN A 251 0.08 6.64 -1.02
C GLN A 251 -0.46 6.69 -2.44
N ALA A 252 -0.43 5.57 -3.17
CA ALA A 252 -0.89 5.54 -4.55
C ALA A 252 -2.42 5.70 -4.67
N ARG A 253 -3.20 5.32 -3.63
CA ARG A 253 -4.61 5.71 -3.54
C ARG A 253 -4.77 7.22 -3.45
N SER A 254 -3.96 7.88 -2.61
CA SER A 254 -3.98 9.34 -2.47
C SER A 254 -3.64 10.04 -3.78
N GLU A 255 -2.62 9.57 -4.50
CA GLU A 255 -2.22 10.14 -5.79
C GLU A 255 -3.30 9.98 -6.87
N ARG A 256 -3.97 8.82 -6.94
CA ARG A 256 -5.12 8.61 -7.85
C ARG A 256 -6.26 9.59 -7.56
N ARG A 257 -6.60 9.78 -6.28
CA ARG A 257 -7.66 10.69 -5.84
C ARG A 257 -7.29 12.15 -6.13
N GLU A 258 -6.04 12.54 -5.87
CA GLU A 258 -5.55 13.89 -6.17
C GLU A 258 -5.71 14.21 -7.66
N LEU A 259 -5.30 13.30 -8.54
CA LEU A 259 -5.46 13.47 -9.99
C LEU A 259 -6.94 13.51 -10.41
N ALA A 260 -7.77 12.62 -9.86
CA ALA A 260 -9.20 12.61 -10.17
C ALA A 260 -9.88 13.92 -9.77
N LEU A 261 -9.60 14.45 -8.58
CA LEU A 261 -10.12 15.72 -8.11
C LEU A 261 -9.63 16.90 -8.93
N LEU A 262 -8.35 16.89 -9.33
CA LEU A 262 -7.79 17.92 -10.20
C LEU A 262 -8.51 17.93 -11.56
N LEU A 263 -8.71 16.76 -12.16
CA LEU A 263 -9.44 16.64 -13.42
C LEU A 263 -10.91 17.01 -13.27
N TYR A 264 -11.59 16.55 -12.21
CA TYR A 264 -12.98 16.90 -11.93
C TYR A 264 -13.18 18.42 -11.80
N ARG A 265 -12.28 19.10 -11.09
CA ARG A 265 -12.30 20.56 -10.93
C ARG A 265 -11.99 21.30 -12.22
N ALA A 266 -11.07 20.78 -13.04
CA ALA A 266 -10.81 21.33 -14.36
C ALA A 266 -12.03 21.14 -15.30
N GLY A 267 -12.74 20.01 -15.17
CA GLY A 267 -13.98 19.74 -15.86
C GLY A 267 -14.45 18.31 -15.62
N PRO A 268 -15.73 18.08 -15.26
CA PRO A 268 -16.25 16.74 -14.94
C PRO A 268 -16.27 15.76 -16.12
N GLY A 269 -16.13 16.26 -17.35
CA GLY A 269 -16.21 15.49 -18.59
C GLY A 269 -15.36 16.10 -19.71
N ALA A 270 -15.24 15.36 -20.82
CA ALA A 270 -14.30 15.68 -21.90
C ALA A 270 -14.53 17.07 -22.50
N GLN A 271 -15.78 17.45 -22.74
CA GLN A 271 -16.09 18.75 -23.32
C GLN A 271 -16.04 19.86 -22.27
N ALA A 272 -16.46 19.58 -21.04
CA ALA A 272 -16.35 20.53 -19.94
C ALA A 272 -14.89 20.94 -19.68
N LEU A 273 -13.95 19.99 -19.75
CA LEU A 273 -12.51 20.28 -19.65
C LEU A 273 -12.05 21.32 -20.68
N ILE A 274 -12.53 21.20 -21.93
CA ILE A 274 -12.16 22.11 -23.03
C ILE A 274 -12.79 23.48 -22.83
N VAL A 275 -14.09 23.52 -22.52
CA VAL A 275 -14.85 24.77 -22.33
C VAL A 275 -14.27 25.55 -21.16
N ASN A 276 -14.11 24.92 -20.00
CA ASN A 276 -13.57 25.55 -18.80
C ASN A 276 -12.14 26.02 -19.00
N ALA A 277 -11.29 25.24 -19.68
CA ALA A 277 -9.91 25.66 -19.96
C ALA A 277 -9.85 26.92 -20.82
N VAL A 278 -10.82 27.15 -21.71
CA VAL A 278 -10.88 28.34 -22.56
C VAL A 278 -11.57 29.53 -21.87
N GLN A 279 -12.59 29.27 -21.05
CA GLN A 279 -13.41 30.30 -20.42
C GLN A 279 -12.85 30.80 -19.08
N ASP A 280 -12.28 29.91 -18.26
CA ASP A 280 -11.92 30.20 -16.87
C ASP A 280 -10.40 30.31 -16.62
N HIS A 281 -9.56 30.03 -17.64
CA HIS A 281 -8.10 30.02 -17.50
C HIS A 281 -7.39 30.99 -18.46
N ASP A 282 -6.57 31.88 -17.90
CA ASP A 282 -5.76 32.85 -18.66
C ASP A 282 -4.83 32.20 -19.69
N SER A 283 -4.35 30.98 -19.41
CA SER A 283 -3.47 30.20 -20.30
C SER A 283 -4.24 29.34 -21.32
N GLY A 284 -5.56 29.42 -21.34
CA GLY A 284 -6.42 28.68 -22.26
C GLY A 284 -6.22 27.17 -22.16
N LEU A 285 -6.24 26.50 -23.32
CA LEU A 285 -5.99 25.05 -23.45
C LEU A 285 -4.58 24.62 -22.98
N SER A 286 -3.64 25.55 -22.79
CA SER A 286 -2.30 25.20 -22.31
C SER A 286 -2.31 24.78 -20.84
N SER A 287 -3.28 25.25 -20.04
CA SER A 287 -3.49 24.83 -18.64
C SER A 287 -3.60 23.31 -18.50
N LEU A 288 -4.36 22.66 -19.39
CA LEU A 288 -4.58 21.22 -19.42
C LEU A 288 -3.31 20.40 -19.68
N THR A 289 -2.27 21.01 -20.25
CA THR A 289 -1.03 20.33 -20.61
C THR A 289 0.12 20.61 -19.65
N GLY A 290 0.17 21.82 -19.06
CA GLY A 290 1.23 22.24 -18.16
C GLY A 290 1.17 21.54 -16.80
N ASP A 291 0.04 21.69 -16.11
CA ASP A 291 -0.13 21.20 -14.73
C ASP A 291 -0.22 19.67 -14.69
N LEU A 292 -0.69 19.08 -15.77
CA LEU A 292 -1.02 17.67 -15.85
C LEU A 292 0.18 16.78 -16.19
N GLN A 293 1.20 17.32 -16.85
CA GLN A 293 2.36 16.54 -17.30
C GLN A 293 3.12 15.91 -16.13
N HIS A 294 3.35 16.66 -15.06
CA HIS A 294 4.05 16.16 -13.87
C HIS A 294 3.24 15.08 -13.14
N LEU A 295 1.92 15.26 -13.04
CA LEU A 295 1.03 14.30 -12.39
C LEU A 295 0.85 13.02 -13.19
N LEU A 296 0.70 13.11 -14.52
CA LEU A 296 0.61 11.94 -15.40
C LEU A 296 1.89 11.09 -15.34
N ASN A 297 3.06 11.73 -15.31
CA ASN A 297 4.33 11.02 -15.19
C ASN A 297 4.48 10.32 -13.82
N ARG A 298 4.08 10.99 -12.73
CA ARG A 298 4.06 10.38 -11.39
C ARG A 298 3.10 9.18 -11.34
N LEU A 299 1.91 9.33 -11.91
CA LEU A 299 0.90 8.27 -11.94
C LEU A 299 1.34 7.08 -12.77
N ASP A 300 2.00 7.29 -13.92
CA ASP A 300 2.51 6.20 -14.77
C ASP A 300 3.62 5.41 -14.03
N ALA A 301 4.53 6.12 -13.36
CA ALA A 301 5.54 5.50 -12.51
C ALA A 301 4.93 4.72 -11.32
N ALA A 302 3.90 5.28 -10.66
CA ALA A 302 3.21 4.63 -9.54
C ALA A 302 2.42 3.39 -10.00
N HIS A 303 1.74 3.46 -11.14
CA HIS A 303 0.96 2.35 -11.69
C HIS A 303 1.82 1.15 -12.11
N LEU A 304 3.02 1.40 -12.66
CA LEU A 304 3.97 0.32 -12.95
C LEU A 304 4.39 -0.42 -11.68
N ASN A 305 4.51 0.29 -10.56
CA ASN A 305 4.96 -0.25 -9.28
C ASN A 305 3.84 -0.87 -8.43
N SER A 306 2.57 -0.71 -8.80
CA SER A 306 1.43 -1.12 -7.96
C SER A 306 0.21 -1.58 -8.79
N PRO A 307 0.31 -2.73 -9.48
CA PRO A 307 -0.76 -3.26 -10.34
C PRO A 307 -2.09 -3.58 -9.61
N TYR A 308 -2.07 -3.61 -8.28
CA TYR A 308 -3.28 -3.79 -7.45
C TYR A 308 -4.19 -2.55 -7.41
N LEU A 309 -3.69 -1.37 -7.85
CA LEU A 309 -4.42 -0.11 -7.85
C LEU A 309 -5.61 -0.06 -8.80
N HIS A 310 -5.68 -0.98 -9.76
CA HIS A 310 -6.72 -0.99 -10.79
C HIS A 310 -8.05 -1.62 -10.37
N ARG A 311 -8.14 -2.18 -9.15
CA ARG A 311 -9.42 -2.67 -8.58
C ARG A 311 -10.09 -1.65 -7.65
N PHE A 312 -9.49 -0.48 -7.49
CA PHE A 312 -10.03 0.58 -6.66
C PHE A 312 -11.21 1.22 -7.36
N HIS A 313 -12.35 1.20 -6.69
CA HIS A 313 -13.52 1.94 -7.12
C HIS A 313 -13.78 3.01 -6.08
N ASP A 314 -13.82 4.25 -6.53
CA ASP A 314 -14.07 5.38 -5.66
C ASP A 314 -15.57 5.54 -5.40
N HIS A 315 -15.91 6.03 -4.19
CA HIS A 315 -17.29 6.10 -3.73
C HIS A 315 -18.07 7.21 -4.44
N ASP A 316 -17.39 8.33 -4.71
CA ASP A 316 -17.95 9.53 -5.31
C ASP A 316 -17.46 9.71 -6.74
N ARG A 317 -18.31 10.33 -7.57
CA ARG A 317 -18.00 10.64 -8.97
C ARG A 317 -16.72 11.49 -9.11
N GLN A 318 -16.54 12.46 -8.22
CA GLN A 318 -15.38 13.38 -8.20
C GLN A 318 -14.03 12.70 -7.97
N ASP A 319 -14.01 11.52 -7.35
CA ASP A 319 -12.80 10.77 -7.04
C ASP A 319 -12.50 9.71 -8.12
N ALA A 320 -13.39 9.52 -9.10
CA ALA A 320 -13.33 8.41 -10.03
C ALA A 320 -12.32 8.67 -11.15
N LEU A 321 -11.08 8.26 -10.95
CA LEU A 321 -10.05 8.37 -11.99
C LEU A 321 -10.42 7.57 -13.25
N ASP A 322 -11.16 6.47 -13.09
CA ASP A 322 -11.65 5.65 -14.21
C ASP A 322 -12.75 6.35 -15.03
N LEU A 323 -13.26 7.50 -14.58
CA LEU A 323 -14.14 8.41 -15.32
C LEU A 323 -13.37 9.61 -15.90
N HIS A 324 -12.50 10.22 -15.08
CA HIS A 324 -11.84 11.46 -15.45
C HIS A 324 -10.64 11.28 -16.38
N LEU A 325 -9.90 10.17 -16.29
CA LEU A 325 -8.80 9.89 -17.21
C LEU A 325 -9.29 9.57 -18.65
N PRO A 326 -10.40 8.84 -18.86
CA PRO A 326 -11.04 8.73 -20.17
C PRO A 326 -11.57 10.06 -20.68
N ALA A 327 -12.14 10.90 -19.80
CA ALA A 327 -12.61 12.23 -20.17
C ALA A 327 -11.46 13.11 -20.67
N LEU A 328 -10.31 13.09 -19.98
CA LEU A 328 -9.10 13.76 -20.42
C LEU A 328 -8.61 13.22 -21.78
N GLY A 329 -8.53 11.91 -21.95
CA GLY A 329 -8.08 11.31 -23.20
C GLY A 329 -8.96 11.71 -24.39
N GLU A 330 -10.28 11.68 -24.21
CA GLU A 330 -11.24 12.13 -25.21
C GLU A 330 -11.12 13.64 -25.46
N ALA A 331 -10.92 14.46 -24.42
CA ALA A 331 -10.71 15.90 -24.55
C ALA A 331 -9.46 16.22 -25.39
N LEU A 332 -8.33 15.54 -25.12
CA LEU A 332 -7.09 15.72 -25.86
C LEU A 332 -7.24 15.32 -27.35
N LEU A 333 -8.00 14.26 -27.64
CA LEU A 333 -8.32 13.86 -29.02
C LEU A 333 -9.22 14.89 -29.72
N ILE A 334 -10.21 15.44 -29.02
CA ILE A 334 -11.05 16.53 -29.55
C ILE A 334 -10.19 17.78 -29.83
N ILE A 335 -9.31 18.16 -28.91
CA ILE A 335 -8.42 19.32 -29.10
C ILE A 335 -7.51 19.12 -30.31
N GLN A 336 -6.94 17.93 -30.49
CA GLN A 336 -6.02 17.67 -31.60
C GLN A 336 -6.73 17.52 -32.95
N GLY A 337 -7.93 16.93 -32.96
CA GLY A 337 -8.60 16.52 -34.20
C GLY A 337 -9.77 17.39 -34.64
N ALA A 338 -10.44 18.10 -33.72
CA ALA A 338 -11.65 18.86 -34.01
C ALA A 338 -11.45 20.37 -34.01
N LEU A 339 -10.54 20.91 -33.19
CA LEU A 339 -10.31 22.36 -33.11
C LEU A 339 -9.52 22.86 -34.33
N ALA A 340 -9.96 24.00 -34.88
CA ALA A 340 -9.25 24.72 -35.92
C ALA A 340 -8.32 25.76 -35.27
N GLY A 341 -7.02 25.47 -35.25
CA GLY A 341 -6.01 26.35 -34.66
C GLY A 341 -4.74 25.61 -34.27
N ASP A 342 -3.78 26.34 -33.70
CA ASP A 342 -2.55 25.75 -33.17
C ASP A 342 -2.87 24.91 -31.93
N CYS A 343 -2.40 23.66 -31.94
CA CYS A 343 -2.48 22.80 -30.77
C CYS A 343 -1.60 23.35 -29.62
N PRO A 344 -2.07 23.31 -28.37
CA PRO A 344 -1.26 23.74 -27.23
C PRO A 344 0.02 22.90 -27.12
N ARG A 345 1.10 23.55 -26.68
CA ARG A 345 2.40 22.89 -26.51
C ARG A 345 2.28 21.77 -25.48
N GLY A 346 2.80 20.58 -25.81
CA GLY A 346 2.75 19.43 -24.90
C GLY A 346 1.52 18.53 -25.05
N LEU A 347 0.52 18.91 -25.85
CA LEU A 347 -0.69 18.10 -26.10
C LEU A 347 -0.36 16.66 -26.51
N LYS A 348 0.52 16.49 -27.51
CA LYS A 348 0.94 15.17 -27.99
C LYS A 348 1.63 14.34 -26.90
N ARG A 349 2.37 14.98 -25.99
CA ARG A 349 3.00 14.30 -24.85
C ARG A 349 1.96 13.86 -23.83
N ALA A 350 1.01 14.72 -23.49
CA ALA A 350 -0.10 14.37 -22.60
C ALA A 350 -0.91 13.20 -23.17
N LEU A 351 -1.23 13.24 -24.46
CA LEU A 351 -1.95 12.14 -25.13
C LEU A 351 -1.15 10.84 -25.11
N ALA A 352 0.17 10.89 -25.33
CA ALA A 352 1.04 9.72 -25.21
C ALA A 352 1.11 9.16 -23.77
N SER A 353 1.08 10.03 -22.75
CA SER A 353 1.00 9.60 -21.35
C SER A 353 -0.33 8.93 -21.03
N VAL A 354 -1.46 9.48 -21.49
CA VAL A 354 -2.78 8.84 -21.35
C VAL A 354 -2.82 7.51 -22.10
N ASP A 355 -2.23 7.44 -23.29
CA ASP A 355 -2.09 6.20 -24.06
C ASP A 355 -1.29 5.15 -23.29
N SER A 356 -0.13 5.52 -22.73
CA SER A 356 0.71 4.66 -21.87
C SER A 356 -0.09 4.11 -20.67
N LEU A 357 -0.74 5.01 -19.93
CA LEU A 357 -1.56 4.66 -18.76
C LEU A 357 -2.69 3.70 -19.12
N SER A 358 -3.36 3.92 -20.24
CA SER A 358 -4.43 3.04 -20.71
C SER A 358 -3.91 1.66 -21.13
N ARG A 359 -2.71 1.56 -21.71
CA ARG A 359 -2.06 0.25 -21.99
C ARG A 359 -1.68 -0.46 -20.70
N THR A 360 -1.16 0.27 -19.72
CA THR A 360 -0.83 -0.30 -18.41
C THR A 360 -2.08 -0.85 -17.74
N PHE A 361 -3.18 -0.10 -17.75
CA PHE A 361 -4.49 -0.56 -17.27
C PHE A 361 -4.98 -1.80 -18.02
N GLU A 362 -4.89 -1.81 -19.35
CA GLU A 362 -5.29 -2.97 -20.16
C GLU A 362 -4.45 -4.20 -19.84
N ARG A 363 -3.12 -4.08 -19.73
CA ARG A 363 -2.22 -5.21 -19.42
C ARG A 363 -2.48 -5.79 -18.05
N THR A 364 -2.70 -4.95 -17.04
CA THR A 364 -3.00 -5.41 -15.67
C THR A 364 -4.39 -6.03 -15.58
N GLN A 365 -5.33 -5.57 -16.39
CA GLN A 365 -6.70 -6.09 -16.44
C GLN A 365 -6.98 -7.01 -17.65
N ALA A 366 -5.97 -7.49 -18.38
CA ALA A 366 -6.11 -8.23 -19.65
C ALA A 366 -6.93 -9.54 -19.56
N ARG A 367 -7.25 -9.99 -18.33
CA ARG A 367 -8.09 -11.14 -18.05
C ARG A 367 -9.54 -10.78 -17.71
N HIS A 368 -9.90 -9.50 -17.69
CA HIS A 368 -11.27 -9.06 -17.46
C HIS A 368 -12.07 -9.24 -18.77
N PRO A 369 -13.20 -9.98 -18.76
CA PRO A 369 -13.98 -10.25 -19.98
C PRO A 369 -14.42 -8.98 -20.72
N LEU A 370 -14.73 -7.90 -19.98
CA LEU A 370 -15.17 -6.63 -20.57
C LEU A 370 -14.08 -5.86 -21.33
N LEU A 371 -12.80 -6.18 -21.14
CA LEU A 371 -11.69 -5.50 -21.81
C LEU A 371 -11.30 -6.15 -23.14
N ARG A 372 -11.65 -7.42 -23.35
CA ARG A 372 -11.29 -8.15 -24.57
C ARG A 372 -12.07 -7.69 -25.80
N ASP A 373 -13.32 -7.29 -25.61
CA ASP A 373 -14.23 -6.87 -26.68
C ASP A 373 -14.65 -5.39 -26.48
N ALA A 374 -13.68 -4.55 -26.16
CA ALA A 374 -13.91 -3.13 -25.94
C ALA A 374 -14.39 -2.44 -27.23
N GLU A 375 -15.68 -2.11 -27.27
CA GLU A 375 -16.28 -1.39 -28.40
C GLU A 375 -15.76 0.04 -28.48
N VAL A 376 -15.58 0.55 -29.70
CA VAL A 376 -15.21 1.94 -29.91
C VAL A 376 -16.39 2.83 -29.52
N PRO A 377 -16.21 3.82 -28.64
CA PRO A 377 -17.30 4.68 -28.22
C PRO A 377 -17.85 5.54 -29.38
N PRO A 378 -19.12 6.01 -29.28
CA PRO A 378 -19.73 6.85 -30.30
C PRO A 378 -18.92 8.14 -30.52
N THR A 379 -19.05 8.73 -31.70
CA THR A 379 -18.43 10.03 -31.99
C THR A 379 -19.08 11.11 -31.12
N PRO A 380 -18.28 11.97 -30.45
CA PRO A 380 -18.82 13.00 -29.57
C PRO A 380 -19.60 14.05 -30.36
N ASP A 381 -20.72 14.52 -29.80
CA ASP A 381 -21.48 15.65 -30.33
C ASP A 381 -20.78 16.96 -29.97
N LEU A 382 -20.20 17.65 -30.96
CA LEU A 382 -19.41 18.87 -30.74
C LEU A 382 -20.26 20.16 -30.66
N THR A 383 -21.59 20.05 -30.65
CA THR A 383 -22.49 21.20 -30.55
C THR A 383 -22.15 22.14 -29.38
N PRO A 384 -21.87 21.65 -28.15
CA PRO A 384 -21.52 22.51 -27.02
C PRO A 384 -20.23 23.32 -27.23
N LEU A 385 -19.23 22.76 -27.92
CA LEU A 385 -17.99 23.48 -28.24
C LEU A 385 -18.23 24.59 -29.27
N ARG A 386 -19.13 24.36 -30.22
CA ARG A 386 -19.54 25.38 -31.20
C ARG A 386 -20.30 26.52 -30.52
N GLU A 387 -21.17 26.21 -29.57
CA GLU A 387 -21.89 27.21 -28.76
C GLU A 387 -20.94 28.02 -27.86
N ALA A 388 -19.86 27.40 -27.37
CA ALA A 388 -18.80 28.08 -26.65
C ALA A 388 -17.90 28.98 -27.53
N GLY A 389 -18.19 29.10 -28.84
CA GLY A 389 -17.48 29.97 -29.77
C GLY A 389 -16.17 29.41 -30.32
N LEU A 390 -15.93 28.10 -30.19
CA LEU A 390 -14.71 27.46 -30.69
C LEU A 390 -14.80 27.17 -32.19
N SER A 391 -13.74 27.52 -32.92
CA SER A 391 -13.61 27.19 -34.35
C SER A 391 -13.33 25.69 -34.51
N LEU A 392 -14.17 25.00 -35.28
CA LEU A 392 -14.07 23.55 -35.49
C LEU A 392 -13.74 23.22 -36.96
N GLN A 393 -12.96 22.16 -37.18
CA GLN A 393 -12.70 21.57 -38.49
C GLN A 393 -13.95 20.86 -39.03
N SER A 394 -13.88 20.39 -40.28
CA SER A 394 -14.99 19.64 -40.87
C SER A 394 -15.26 18.34 -40.09
N PRO A 395 -16.53 17.98 -39.89
CA PRO A 395 -16.90 16.74 -39.20
C PRO A 395 -16.27 15.49 -39.82
N GLU A 396 -16.05 15.48 -41.13
CA GLU A 396 -15.47 14.36 -41.88
C GLU A 396 -14.00 14.14 -41.51
N VAL A 397 -13.22 15.22 -41.44
CA VAL A 397 -11.80 15.16 -41.06
C VAL A 397 -11.67 14.68 -39.62
N PHE A 398 -12.53 15.18 -38.73
CA PHE A 398 -12.53 14.73 -37.33
C PHE A 398 -12.93 13.26 -37.18
N ARG A 399 -13.95 12.78 -37.91
CA ARG A 399 -14.34 11.36 -37.90
C ARG A 399 -13.20 10.46 -38.35
N GLU A 400 -12.47 10.83 -39.39
CA GLU A 400 -11.32 10.07 -39.87
C GLU A 400 -10.16 10.08 -38.86
N TYR A 401 -9.91 11.24 -38.23
CA TYR A 401 -8.95 11.35 -37.14
C TYR A 401 -9.31 10.41 -35.97
N LEU A 402 -10.57 10.36 -35.55
CA LEU A 402 -11.01 9.45 -34.49
C LEU A 402 -10.88 7.97 -34.87
N ARG A 403 -11.09 7.61 -36.15
CA ARG A 403 -10.86 6.24 -36.64
C ARG A 403 -9.41 5.82 -36.51
N SER A 404 -8.47 6.71 -36.84
CA SER A 404 -7.03 6.43 -36.66
C SER A 404 -6.63 6.23 -35.18
N HIS A 405 -7.44 6.73 -34.24
CA HIS A 405 -7.23 6.59 -32.79
C HIS A 405 -8.22 5.60 -32.12
N ALA A 406 -8.91 4.76 -32.92
CA ALA A 406 -9.94 3.84 -32.41
C ALA A 406 -9.44 2.92 -31.28
N ALA A 407 -8.20 2.43 -31.37
CA ALA A 407 -7.61 1.56 -30.35
C ALA A 407 -7.43 2.25 -28.99
N LEU A 408 -7.10 3.55 -28.96
CA LEU A 408 -7.05 4.31 -27.71
C LEU A 408 -8.47 4.52 -27.16
N ARG A 409 -9.40 4.95 -28.01
CA ARG A 409 -10.80 5.20 -27.60
C ARG A 409 -11.48 3.94 -27.05
N ALA A 410 -11.24 2.79 -27.66
CA ALA A 410 -11.73 1.49 -27.15
C ALA A 410 -11.19 1.20 -25.73
N ARG A 411 -9.89 1.41 -25.49
CA ARG A 411 -9.29 1.21 -24.15
C ARG A 411 -9.86 2.18 -23.11
N LEU A 412 -10.01 3.46 -23.45
CA LEU A 412 -10.61 4.46 -22.56
C LEU A 412 -12.08 4.11 -22.24
N HIS A 413 -12.84 3.64 -23.22
CA HIS A 413 -14.22 3.19 -23.02
C HIS A 413 -14.29 1.97 -22.12
N ALA A 414 -13.41 1.00 -22.32
CA ALA A 414 -13.35 -0.17 -21.46
C ALA A 414 -12.95 0.16 -20.02
N MET A 415 -12.08 1.16 -19.83
CA MET A 415 -11.72 1.68 -18.51
C MET A 415 -12.93 2.31 -17.80
N ALA A 416 -13.69 3.16 -18.49
CA ALA A 416 -14.92 3.73 -17.97
C ALA A 416 -15.95 2.64 -17.59
N ARG A 417 -16.15 1.64 -18.46
CA ARG A 417 -17.06 0.51 -18.20
C ARG A 417 -16.59 -0.37 -17.05
N ALA A 418 -15.28 -0.54 -16.87
CA ALA A 418 -14.72 -1.27 -15.72
C ALA A 418 -15.08 -0.58 -14.40
N GLY A 419 -15.01 0.76 -14.37
CA GLY A 419 -15.51 1.60 -13.27
C GLY A 419 -17.04 1.73 -13.21
N VAL A 420 -17.79 0.98 -14.03
CA VAL A 420 -19.26 0.99 -14.13
C VAL A 420 -19.82 2.34 -14.64
N TRP A 421 -19.01 3.17 -15.30
CA TRP A 421 -19.43 4.45 -15.85
C TRP A 421 -19.96 4.31 -17.28
N ARG A 422 -20.93 5.15 -17.63
CA ARG A 422 -21.46 5.22 -19.00
C ARG A 422 -20.63 6.23 -19.81
N TRP A 423 -20.54 6.03 -21.13
CA TRP A 423 -19.72 6.91 -21.98
C TRP A 423 -20.26 8.34 -22.11
N ASP A 424 -21.58 8.51 -22.02
CA ASP A 424 -22.21 9.84 -21.96
C ASP A 424 -21.77 10.65 -20.73
N GLN A 425 -21.45 9.98 -19.62
CA GLN A 425 -20.88 10.59 -18.41
C GLN A 425 -19.42 11.02 -18.59
N VAL A 426 -18.67 10.32 -19.45
CA VAL A 426 -17.28 10.68 -19.82
C VAL A 426 -17.30 11.87 -20.77
N ALA A 427 -18.23 11.88 -21.73
CA ALA A 427 -18.34 12.91 -22.76
C ALA A 427 -19.10 14.17 -22.31
N THR A 428 -19.58 14.24 -21.06
CA THR A 428 -20.54 15.26 -20.63
C THR A 428 -19.98 16.69 -20.75
N PRO A 429 -20.79 17.65 -21.24
CA PRO A 429 -20.42 19.07 -21.30
C PRO A 429 -20.59 19.83 -19.97
N ALA A 430 -21.26 19.25 -18.96
CA ALA A 430 -21.50 19.87 -17.66
C ALA A 430 -21.60 18.83 -16.52
N VAL A 431 -21.57 19.28 -15.25
CA VAL A 431 -21.87 18.42 -14.09
C VAL A 431 -23.36 18.04 -14.17
N ASP A 432 -23.68 16.81 -14.57
CA ASP A 432 -25.02 16.27 -14.31
C ASP A 432 -25.03 15.79 -12.85
N ASP A 433 -25.49 16.66 -11.94
CA ASP A 433 -25.64 16.43 -10.49
C ASP A 433 -26.78 15.46 -10.16
N ARG A 434 -27.41 14.84 -11.17
CA ARG A 434 -28.42 13.81 -10.92
C ARG A 434 -27.78 12.61 -10.21
N PRO A 435 -28.30 12.20 -9.04
CA PRO A 435 -27.80 11.02 -8.36
C PRO A 435 -27.93 9.83 -9.30
N THR A 436 -26.84 9.09 -9.49
CA THR A 436 -26.88 7.80 -10.15
C THR A 436 -27.58 6.83 -9.20
N ASP A 437 -28.87 6.58 -9.44
CA ASP A 437 -29.66 5.54 -8.79
C ASP A 437 -29.08 4.13 -8.99
#